data_AF-A0A3C0R983-F1
#
_entry.id   AF-A0A3C0R983-F1
#
_cell.length_a   1.000
_cell.length_b   1.000
_cell.length_c   1.000
_cell.angle_alpha   90.00
_cell.angle_beta   90.00
_cell.angle_gamma   90.00
#
_symmetry.space_group_name_H-M   'P 1'
#
loop_
_entity.id
_entity.type
_entity.pdbx_description
1 polymer ?
#
loop_
_entity_poly.entity_id
_entity_poly.type
_entity_poly.pdbx_seq_one_letter_code
_entity_poly.pdbx_strand_id
1 'polypeptide(L)'
;CNRISRQLHDGISQDLSLMKLNLHLFHQDHQEIHLQQMQELLERGIVELRRISRKMQPEEIDGVGILHALEMELQYIRKNFQVCCTIDDPEGLLQKARSSNLILYSLLEEMLLNAAIHAKATRIQVVAETLNNQHNFLVRDNGIGFDIQLVTVGNGLNYLKEQANYLGATLNINSTPGKGTCIELVV
;
A
#
# COMPACT_ATOMS: atom_id res chain seq x y z
N CYS A 1 14.94 17.96 -13.09
CA CYS A 1 14.42 18.23 -11.73
C CYS A 1 13.40 17.17 -11.35
N ASN A 2 13.75 16.40 -10.32
CA ASN A 2 13.31 15.02 -10.11
C ASN A 2 11.81 14.86 -9.88
N ARG A 3 11.19 13.92 -10.61
CA ARG A 3 9.83 13.41 -10.38
C ARG A 3 9.64 12.94 -8.92
N ILE A 4 10.73 12.42 -8.33
CA ILE A 4 10.85 12.05 -6.91
C ILE A 4 10.72 13.27 -5.97
N SER A 5 11.29 14.42 -6.34
CA SER A 5 11.22 15.65 -5.53
C SER A 5 9.83 16.28 -5.54
N ARG A 6 9.05 16.10 -6.62
CA ARG A 6 7.64 16.55 -6.66
C ARG A 6 6.72 15.61 -5.89
N GLN A 7 6.90 14.30 -6.01
CA GLN A 7 6.12 13.33 -5.22
C GLN A 7 6.42 13.43 -3.71
N LEU A 8 7.69 13.67 -3.33
CA LEU A 8 8.09 14.04 -1.96
C LEU A 8 7.34 15.27 -1.46
N HIS A 9 7.35 16.32 -2.27
CA HIS A 9 6.82 17.61 -1.87
C HIS A 9 5.30 17.56 -1.72
N ASP A 10 4.57 16.92 -2.63
CA ASP A 10 3.11 17.09 -2.67
C ASP A 10 2.37 16.18 -1.68
N GLY A 11 2.77 14.91 -1.54
CA GLY A 11 2.11 13.99 -0.61
C GLY A 11 2.44 14.27 0.86
N ILE A 12 3.72 14.33 1.20
CA ILE A 12 4.16 14.50 2.59
C ILE A 12 3.82 15.91 3.11
N SER A 13 3.94 16.95 2.29
CA SER A 13 3.55 18.30 2.75
C SER A 13 2.05 18.42 2.99
N GLN A 14 1.24 17.69 2.23
CA GLN A 14 -0.21 17.65 2.42
C GLN A 14 -0.57 16.90 3.71
N ASP A 15 0.05 15.74 3.97
CA ASP A 15 -0.13 14.98 5.21
C ASP A 15 0.32 15.77 6.45
N LEU A 16 1.48 16.45 6.38
CA LEU A 16 1.96 17.31 7.45
C LEU A 16 1.06 18.53 7.69
N SER A 17 0.49 19.10 6.61
CA SER A 17 -0.45 20.22 6.72
C SER A 17 -1.76 19.79 7.39
N LEU A 18 -2.28 18.60 7.03
CA LEU A 18 -3.45 18.01 7.66
C LEU A 18 -3.16 17.64 9.13
N MET A 19 -1.97 17.14 9.44
CA MET A 19 -1.57 16.87 10.82
C MET A 19 -1.54 18.16 11.64
N LYS A 20 -0.98 19.25 11.10
CA LYS A 20 -0.99 20.57 11.76
C LYS A 20 -2.41 21.08 12.01
N LEU A 21 -3.33 20.87 11.05
CA LEU A 21 -4.74 21.23 11.22
C LEU A 21 -5.40 20.42 12.33
N ASN A 22 -5.23 19.09 12.34
CA ASN A 22 -5.78 18.22 13.38
C ASN A 22 -5.22 18.54 14.77
N LEU A 23 -3.94 18.91 14.86
CA LEU A 23 -3.35 19.38 16.11
C LEU A 23 -4.01 20.67 16.62
N HIS A 24 -4.31 21.60 15.71
CA HIS A 24 -5.03 22.83 16.04
C HIS A 24 -6.45 22.54 16.53
N LEU A 25 -7.18 21.66 15.84
CA LEU A 25 -8.53 21.26 16.22
C LEU A 25 -8.56 20.53 17.57
N PHE A 26 -7.60 19.62 17.80
CA PHE A 26 -7.43 18.95 19.10
C PHE A 26 -7.19 19.93 20.25
N HIS A 27 -6.46 21.02 20.01
CA HIS A 27 -6.26 22.06 21.02
C HIS A 27 -7.55 22.84 21.32
N GLN A 28 -8.53 22.86 20.41
CA GLN A 28 -9.79 23.58 20.58
C GLN A 28 -10.85 22.75 21.32
N ASP A 29 -11.02 21.48 20.94
CA ASP A 29 -12.14 20.64 21.43
C ASP A 29 -11.71 19.40 22.22
N HIS A 30 -10.41 19.08 22.25
CA HIS A 30 -9.81 17.92 22.91
C HIS A 30 -10.43 16.57 22.52
N GLN A 31 -11.02 16.45 21.32
CA GLN A 31 -11.62 15.21 20.88
C GLN A 31 -10.55 14.19 20.47
N GLU A 32 -10.67 12.95 20.96
CA GLU A 32 -9.75 11.84 20.61
C GLU A 32 -9.67 11.55 19.11
N ILE A 33 -10.73 11.89 18.34
CA ILE A 33 -10.76 11.67 16.90
C ILE A 33 -9.62 12.42 16.17
N HIS A 34 -9.26 13.62 16.62
CA HIS A 34 -8.15 14.38 16.04
C HIS A 34 -6.81 13.72 16.35
N LEU A 35 -6.66 13.13 17.53
CA LEU A 35 -5.46 12.39 17.91
C LEU A 35 -5.28 11.12 17.06
N GLN A 36 -6.37 10.40 16.83
CA GLN A 36 -6.37 9.24 15.93
C GLN A 36 -6.00 9.64 14.50
N GLN A 37 -6.59 10.72 13.97
CA GLN A 37 -6.27 11.22 12.63
C GLN A 37 -4.81 11.68 12.52
N MET A 38 -4.26 12.33 13.56
CA MET A 38 -2.84 12.67 13.60
C MET A 38 -1.93 11.44 13.60
N GLN A 39 -2.27 10.39 14.37
CA GLN A 39 -1.52 9.13 14.39
C GLN A 39 -1.52 8.46 13.01
N GLU A 40 -2.69 8.37 12.37
CA GLU A 40 -2.82 7.81 11.02
C GLU A 40 -1.99 8.59 9.99
N LEU A 41 -1.99 9.93 10.05
CA LEU A 41 -1.17 10.78 9.17
C LEU A 41 0.33 10.61 9.44
N LEU A 42 0.74 10.43 10.70
CA LEU A 42 2.13 10.19 11.06
C LEU A 42 2.62 8.86 10.50
N GLU A 43 1.84 7.80 10.70
CA GLU A 43 2.14 6.46 10.23
C GLU A 43 2.26 6.45 8.70
N ARG A 44 1.31 7.11 8.01
CA ARG A 44 1.38 7.28 6.55
C ARG A 44 2.66 7.99 6.11
N GLY A 45 3.00 9.11 6.76
CA GLY A 45 4.22 9.87 6.45
C GLY A 45 5.51 9.06 6.68
N ILE A 46 5.56 8.25 7.74
CA ILE A 46 6.70 7.36 8.03
C ILE A 46 6.84 6.30 6.93
N VAL A 47 5.74 5.69 6.49
CA VAL A 47 5.80 4.69 5.43
C VAL A 47 6.14 5.31 4.08
N GLU A 48 5.59 6.48 3.75
CA GLU A 48 5.93 7.19 2.51
C GLU A 48 7.41 7.59 2.45
N LEU A 49 7.99 8.06 3.56
CA LEU A 49 9.42 8.34 3.63
C LEU A 49 10.27 7.08 3.41
N ARG A 50 9.87 5.94 3.99
CA ARG A 50 10.55 4.65 3.77
C ARG A 50 10.45 4.21 2.31
N ARG A 51 9.26 4.32 1.72
CA ARG A 51 9.02 4.01 0.31
C ARG A 51 9.93 4.81 -0.61
N ILE A 52 10.06 6.11 -0.35
CA ILE A 52 10.92 6.99 -1.14
C ILE A 52 12.39 6.64 -0.94
N SER A 53 12.82 6.36 0.30
CA SER A 53 14.18 5.89 0.58
C SER A 53 14.53 4.63 -0.22
N ARG A 54 13.60 3.67 -0.30
CA ARG A 54 13.78 2.44 -1.10
C ARG A 54 13.80 2.71 -2.60
N LYS A 55 12.94 3.61 -3.10
CA LYS A 55 12.94 4.03 -4.51
C LYS A 55 14.23 4.76 -4.92
N MET A 56 14.97 5.30 -3.96
CA MET A 56 16.31 5.89 -4.17
C MET A 56 17.44 4.84 -4.17
N GLN A 57 17.16 3.58 -3.86
CA GLN A 57 18.09 2.45 -3.94
C GLN A 57 17.61 1.36 -4.94
N PRO A 58 17.38 1.67 -6.25
CA PRO A 58 16.93 0.68 -7.23
C PRO A 58 17.87 -0.53 -7.35
N GLU A 59 19.17 -0.31 -7.12
CA GLU A 59 20.23 -1.33 -7.23
C GLU A 59 20.04 -2.49 -6.24
N GLU A 60 19.42 -2.25 -5.07
CA GLU A 60 19.12 -3.30 -4.08
C GLU A 60 17.93 -4.16 -4.52
N ILE A 61 16.98 -3.62 -5.30
CA ILE A 61 15.84 -4.39 -5.83
C ILE A 61 16.28 -5.20 -7.07
N ASP A 62 17.14 -4.63 -7.92
CA ASP A 62 17.74 -5.29 -9.09
C ASP A 62 18.53 -6.56 -8.71
N GLY A 63 19.18 -6.56 -7.53
CA GLY A 63 19.98 -7.70 -7.06
C GLY A 63 19.20 -8.81 -6.34
N VAL A 64 18.02 -8.53 -5.77
CA VAL A 64 17.36 -9.43 -4.81
C VAL A 64 15.92 -9.85 -5.21
N GLY A 65 15.28 -9.14 -6.14
CA GLY A 65 13.98 -9.52 -6.73
C GLY A 65 12.74 -9.09 -5.93
N ILE A 66 11.58 -9.07 -6.58
CA ILE A 66 10.31 -8.57 -6.02
C ILE A 66 9.87 -9.36 -4.79
N LEU A 67 10.01 -10.70 -4.82
CA LEU A 67 9.65 -11.56 -3.69
C LEU A 67 10.35 -11.14 -2.40
N HIS A 68 11.68 -10.95 -2.43
CA HIS A 68 12.43 -10.58 -1.24
C HIS A 68 12.08 -9.19 -0.73
N ALA A 69 11.87 -8.23 -1.64
CA ALA A 69 11.44 -6.89 -1.26
C ALA A 69 10.08 -6.91 -0.54
N LEU A 70 9.14 -7.74 -1.01
CA LEU A 70 7.86 -7.94 -0.33
C LEU A 70 8.00 -8.65 1.01
N GLU A 71 8.89 -9.64 1.14
CA GLU A 71 9.17 -10.30 2.43
C GLU A 71 9.66 -9.30 3.48
N MET A 72 10.59 -8.41 3.09
CA MET A 72 11.09 -7.34 3.95
C MET A 72 9.97 -6.37 4.36
N GLU A 73 9.08 -6.01 3.43
CA GLU A 73 7.94 -5.15 3.72
C GLU A 73 6.95 -5.82 4.67
N LEU A 74 6.62 -7.10 4.43
CA LEU A 74 5.76 -7.87 5.32
C LEU A 74 6.39 -8.05 6.70
N GLN A 75 7.71 -8.20 6.81
CA GLN A 75 8.39 -8.25 8.09
C GLN A 75 8.25 -6.94 8.86
N TYR A 76 8.37 -5.80 8.17
CA TYR A 76 8.10 -4.49 8.75
C TYR A 76 6.65 -4.38 9.22
N ILE A 77 5.68 -4.76 8.39
CA ILE A 77 4.26 -4.69 8.73
C ILE A 77 3.96 -5.55 9.97
N ARG A 78 4.44 -6.80 10.02
CA ARG A 78 4.27 -7.70 11.18
C ARG A 78 4.75 -7.06 12.48
N LYS A 79 5.92 -6.40 12.44
CA LYS A 79 6.56 -5.82 13.62
C LYS A 79 5.84 -4.58 14.15
N ASN A 80 5.27 -3.76 13.27
CA ASN A 80 4.75 -2.43 13.65
C ASN A 80 3.23 -2.42 13.79
N PHE A 81 2.51 -3.24 13.01
CA PHE A 81 1.04 -3.26 13.00
C PHE A 81 0.45 -4.50 13.69
N GLN A 82 1.29 -5.42 14.19
CA GLN A 82 0.86 -6.66 14.87
C GLN A 82 -0.07 -7.54 14.01
N VAL A 83 0.16 -7.57 12.70
CA VAL A 83 -0.65 -8.32 11.72
C VAL A 83 0.09 -9.59 11.31
N CYS A 84 -0.63 -10.71 11.15
CA CYS A 84 -0.07 -11.91 10.53
C CYS A 84 -0.04 -11.76 9.00
N CYS A 85 1.13 -11.87 8.38
CA CYS A 85 1.26 -11.77 6.93
C CYS A 85 1.73 -13.08 6.30
N THR A 86 1.21 -13.41 5.12
CA THR A 86 1.59 -14.61 4.34
C THR A 86 1.74 -14.28 2.85
N ILE A 87 2.62 -15.00 2.16
CA ILE A 87 2.76 -14.97 0.70
C ILE A 87 2.47 -16.38 0.19
N ASP A 88 1.60 -16.47 -0.81
CA ASP A 88 1.34 -17.69 -1.58
C ASP A 88 1.76 -17.44 -3.03
N ASP A 89 2.84 -18.09 -3.47
CA ASP A 89 3.43 -17.94 -4.80
C ASP A 89 3.83 -19.32 -5.34
N PRO A 90 2.86 -20.19 -5.66
CA PRO A 90 3.11 -21.58 -6.02
C PRO A 90 3.94 -21.74 -7.29
N GLU A 91 3.90 -20.74 -8.18
CA GLU A 91 4.57 -20.75 -9.48
C GLU A 91 5.87 -19.94 -9.50
N GLY A 92 6.22 -19.28 -8.39
CA GLY A 92 7.39 -18.42 -8.28
C GLY A 92 7.29 -17.17 -9.17
N LEU A 93 6.10 -16.63 -9.41
CA LEU A 93 5.88 -15.45 -10.24
C LEU A 93 6.59 -14.21 -9.65
N LEU A 94 6.56 -14.04 -8.32
CA LEU A 94 7.24 -12.92 -7.66
C LEU A 94 8.76 -13.06 -7.72
N GLN A 95 9.26 -14.29 -7.79
CA GLN A 95 10.69 -14.57 -7.96
C GLN A 95 11.14 -14.38 -9.43
N LYS A 96 10.28 -14.71 -10.40
CA LYS A 96 10.56 -14.59 -11.84
C LYS A 96 10.34 -13.18 -12.38
N ALA A 97 9.50 -12.38 -11.72
CA ALA A 97 9.23 -11.01 -12.12
C ALA A 97 10.53 -10.20 -12.09
N ARG A 98 10.96 -9.73 -13.27
CA ARG A 98 12.17 -8.93 -13.39
C ARG A 98 12.01 -7.63 -12.61
N SER A 99 13.10 -7.18 -12.02
CA SER A 99 13.28 -5.89 -11.37
C SER A 99 12.89 -4.67 -12.23
N SER A 100 12.85 -4.81 -13.57
CA SER A 100 12.27 -3.80 -14.47
C SER A 100 10.78 -3.55 -14.23
N ASN A 101 10.07 -4.43 -13.54
CA ASN A 101 8.69 -4.23 -13.10
C ASN A 101 8.62 -3.50 -11.75
N LEU A 102 9.41 -2.44 -11.58
CA LEU A 102 9.32 -1.51 -10.42
C LEU A 102 7.89 -1.01 -10.17
N ILE A 103 7.08 -0.95 -11.23
CA ILE A 103 5.68 -0.55 -11.15
C ILE A 103 4.82 -1.63 -10.48
N LEU A 104 5.02 -2.92 -10.81
CA LEU A 104 4.34 -4.03 -10.13
C LEU A 104 4.68 -4.05 -8.64
N TYR A 105 5.97 -3.92 -8.32
CA TYR A 105 6.40 -3.82 -6.92
C TYR A 105 5.73 -2.63 -6.22
N SER A 106 5.73 -1.45 -6.86
CA SER A 106 5.11 -0.24 -6.27
C SER A 106 3.60 -0.40 -6.07
N LEU A 107 2.90 -1.12 -6.96
CA LEU A 107 1.48 -1.43 -6.82
C LEU A 107 1.24 -2.37 -5.63
N LEU A 108 2.02 -3.45 -5.52
CA LEU A 108 1.93 -4.40 -4.41
C LEU A 108 2.26 -3.75 -3.06
N GLU A 109 3.27 -2.89 -3.01
CA GLU A 109 3.63 -2.11 -1.83
C GLU A 109 2.48 -1.20 -1.39
N GLU A 110 1.84 -0.49 -2.33
CA GLU A 110 0.69 0.36 -2.04
C GLU A 110 -0.54 -0.46 -1.57
N MET A 111 -0.78 -1.62 -2.18
CA MET A 111 -1.85 -2.54 -1.74
C MET A 111 -1.63 -3.02 -0.30
N LEU A 112 -0.40 -3.40 0.04
CA LEU A 112 0.01 -3.79 1.39
C LEU A 112 -0.13 -2.63 2.38
N LEU A 113 0.25 -1.43 1.97
CA LEU A 113 0.14 -0.23 2.80
C LEU A 113 -1.31 0.08 3.15
N ASN A 114 -2.19 0.03 2.15
CA ASN A 114 -3.62 0.23 2.35
C ASN A 114 -4.19 -0.78 3.36
N ALA A 115 -3.78 -2.06 3.26
CA ALA A 115 -4.18 -3.07 4.22
C ALA A 115 -3.61 -2.82 5.64
N ALA A 116 -2.33 -2.45 5.75
CA ALA A 116 -1.67 -2.24 7.04
C ALA A 116 -2.24 -1.04 7.82
N ILE A 117 -2.48 0.08 7.13
CA ILE A 117 -2.91 1.34 7.79
C ILE A 117 -4.43 1.39 7.95
N HIS A 118 -5.21 0.99 6.94
CA HIS A 118 -6.65 1.26 6.93
C HIS A 118 -7.51 0.08 7.38
N ALA A 119 -7.04 -1.16 7.21
CA ALA A 119 -7.92 -2.30 7.40
C ALA A 119 -8.16 -2.66 8.88
N LYS A 120 -7.28 -2.26 9.81
CA LYS A 120 -7.27 -2.80 11.19
C LYS A 120 -7.34 -4.34 11.19
N ALA A 121 -6.67 -4.95 10.21
CA ALA A 121 -6.73 -6.38 9.95
C ALA A 121 -5.85 -7.16 10.94
N THR A 122 -6.20 -8.42 11.19
CA THR A 122 -5.34 -9.36 11.93
C THR A 122 -4.55 -10.26 10.99
N ARG A 123 -4.95 -10.33 9.72
CA ARG A 123 -4.29 -11.11 8.68
C ARG A 123 -4.25 -10.35 7.36
N ILE A 124 -3.09 -10.39 6.70
CA ILE A 124 -2.87 -9.95 5.32
C ILE A 124 -2.26 -11.12 4.52
N GLN A 125 -2.77 -11.35 3.33
CA GLN A 125 -2.28 -12.38 2.42
C GLN A 125 -1.95 -11.75 1.07
N VAL A 126 -0.74 -12.03 0.57
CA VAL A 126 -0.33 -11.78 -0.81
C VAL A 126 -0.45 -13.11 -1.57
N VAL A 127 -1.09 -13.10 -2.73
CA VAL A 127 -1.10 -14.26 -3.63
C VAL A 127 -0.60 -13.84 -5.01
N ALA A 128 0.23 -14.67 -5.62
CA ALA A 128 0.67 -14.54 -6.99
C ALA A 128 0.45 -15.88 -7.71
N GLU A 129 -0.43 -15.90 -8.71
CA GLU A 129 -0.83 -17.13 -9.40
C GLU A 129 -1.15 -16.85 -10.87
N THR A 130 -1.13 -17.89 -11.72
CA THR A 130 -1.58 -17.78 -13.11
C THR A 130 -2.99 -18.35 -13.23
N LEU A 131 -3.95 -17.51 -13.59
CA LEU A 131 -5.33 -17.90 -13.87
C LEU A 131 -5.69 -17.53 -15.30
N ASN A 132 -6.30 -18.46 -16.05
CA ASN A 132 -6.74 -18.25 -17.43
C ASN A 132 -5.65 -17.66 -18.35
N ASN A 133 -4.40 -18.09 -18.17
CA ASN A 133 -3.24 -17.60 -18.93
C ASN A 133 -2.91 -16.10 -18.71
N GLN A 134 -3.31 -15.56 -17.56
CA GLN A 134 -2.96 -14.22 -17.08
C GLN A 134 -2.30 -14.32 -15.70
N HIS A 135 -1.38 -13.41 -15.41
CA HIS A 135 -0.73 -13.35 -14.09
C HIS A 135 -1.59 -12.53 -13.15
N ASN A 136 -2.01 -13.15 -12.06
CA ASN A 136 -2.84 -12.51 -11.06
C ASN A 136 -2.02 -12.24 -9.80
N PHE A 137 -2.05 -10.99 -9.33
CA PHE A 137 -1.42 -10.56 -8.10
C PHE A 137 -2.47 -9.93 -7.19
N LEU A 138 -2.68 -10.48 -6.01
CA LEU A 138 -3.70 -9.98 -5.09
C LEU A 138 -3.16 -9.78 -3.68
N VAL A 139 -3.71 -8.77 -3.01
CA VAL A 139 -3.54 -8.54 -1.58
C VAL A 139 -4.92 -8.59 -0.93
N ARG A 140 -5.08 -9.47 0.06
CA ARG A 140 -6.31 -9.66 0.81
C ARG A 140 -6.07 -9.43 2.28
N ASP A 141 -6.96 -8.69 2.91
CA ASP A 141 -7.02 -8.53 4.36
C ASP A 141 -8.37 -9.00 4.91
N ASN A 142 -8.40 -9.28 6.22
CA ASN A 142 -9.63 -9.62 6.96
C ASN A 142 -10.13 -8.47 7.84
N GLY A 143 -9.83 -7.23 7.45
CA GLY A 143 -10.09 -6.05 8.24
C GLY A 143 -11.53 -5.55 8.19
N ILE A 144 -11.70 -4.27 8.54
CA ILE A 144 -13.00 -3.62 8.63
C ILE A 144 -13.68 -3.43 7.26
N GLY A 145 -12.94 -3.52 6.16
CA GLY A 145 -13.45 -3.22 4.83
C GLY A 145 -14.07 -1.82 4.70
N PHE A 146 -14.60 -1.50 3.53
CA PHE A 146 -15.29 -0.25 3.25
C PHE A 146 -16.31 -0.42 2.13
N ASP A 147 -17.23 0.54 2.03
CA ASP A 147 -18.12 0.63 0.87
C ASP A 147 -17.42 1.40 -0.25
N ILE A 148 -17.16 0.73 -1.36
CA ILE A 148 -16.48 1.28 -2.54
C ILE A 148 -17.26 2.47 -3.13
N GLN A 149 -18.59 2.48 -3.01
CA GLN A 149 -19.42 3.56 -3.56
C GLN A 149 -19.39 4.82 -2.70
N LEU A 150 -19.12 4.67 -1.40
CA LEU A 150 -19.12 5.77 -0.44
C LEU A 150 -17.71 6.29 -0.12
N VAL A 151 -16.66 5.55 -0.50
CA VAL A 151 -15.28 5.96 -0.27
C VAL A 151 -14.89 7.08 -1.25
N THR A 152 -14.49 8.22 -0.70
CA THR A 152 -13.74 9.22 -1.44
C THR A 152 -12.41 8.59 -1.82
N VAL A 153 -12.14 8.44 -3.13
CA VAL A 153 -10.92 7.80 -3.61
C VAL A 153 -9.71 8.62 -3.14
N GLY A 154 -9.02 8.13 -2.11
CA GLY A 154 -7.81 8.74 -1.60
C GLY A 154 -6.64 8.61 -2.57
N ASN A 155 -5.53 9.28 -2.27
CA ASN A 155 -4.34 9.30 -3.11
C ASN A 155 -3.84 7.88 -3.47
N GLY A 156 -3.93 6.93 -2.53
CA GLY A 156 -3.49 5.54 -2.74
C GLY A 156 -4.30 4.78 -3.79
N LEU A 157 -5.63 4.77 -3.68
CA LEU A 157 -6.48 4.07 -4.65
C LEU A 157 -6.45 4.71 -6.05
N ASN A 158 -6.30 6.04 -6.14
CA ASN A 158 -6.09 6.71 -7.42
C ASN A 158 -4.74 6.34 -8.04
N TYR A 159 -3.68 6.31 -7.23
CA TYR A 159 -2.36 5.86 -7.66
C TYR A 159 -2.41 4.42 -8.20
N LEU A 160 -3.08 3.50 -7.50
CA LEU A 160 -3.26 2.12 -7.96
C LEU A 160 -3.92 2.07 -9.35
N LYS A 161 -5.01 2.82 -9.55
CA LYS A 161 -5.72 2.88 -10.84
C LYS A 161 -4.85 3.42 -11.97
N GLU A 162 -4.15 4.53 -11.72
CA GLU A 162 -3.28 5.15 -12.72
C GLU A 162 -2.12 4.24 -13.13
N GLN A 163 -1.45 3.61 -12.15
CA GLN A 163 -0.31 2.74 -12.43
C GLN A 163 -0.73 1.40 -13.05
N ALA A 164 -1.87 0.83 -12.66
CA ALA A 164 -2.42 -0.37 -13.31
C ALA A 164 -2.71 -0.10 -14.80
N ASN A 165 -3.36 1.01 -15.12
CA ASN A 165 -3.60 1.42 -16.51
C ASN A 165 -2.29 1.61 -17.29
N TYR A 166 -1.25 2.17 -16.66
CA TYR A 166 0.05 2.33 -17.31
C TYR A 166 0.73 0.99 -17.65
N LEU A 167 0.54 -0.04 -16.81
CA LEU A 167 1.00 -1.40 -17.08
C LEU A 167 0.13 -2.17 -18.08
N GLY A 168 -1.01 -1.62 -18.50
CA GLY A 168 -2.01 -2.37 -19.26
C GLY A 168 -2.70 -3.46 -18.44
N ALA A 169 -2.60 -3.38 -17.11
CA ALA A 169 -3.18 -4.34 -16.18
C ALA A 169 -4.60 -3.94 -15.79
N THR A 170 -5.43 -4.94 -15.43
CA THR A 170 -6.77 -4.72 -14.89
C THR A 170 -6.70 -4.69 -13.36
N LEU A 171 -7.21 -3.62 -12.75
CA LEU A 171 -7.31 -3.49 -11.29
C LEU A 171 -8.74 -3.74 -10.82
N ASN A 172 -8.93 -4.76 -9.99
CA ASN A 172 -10.19 -5.05 -9.33
C ASN A 172 -10.06 -4.77 -7.82
N ILE A 173 -10.98 -3.99 -7.27
CA ILE A 173 -11.04 -3.72 -5.83
C ILE A 173 -12.39 -4.24 -5.34
N ASN A 174 -12.35 -5.19 -4.42
CA ASN A 174 -13.51 -5.74 -3.76
C ASN A 174 -13.37 -5.50 -2.25
N SER A 175 -14.26 -4.70 -1.68
CA SER A 175 -14.31 -4.44 -0.26
C SER A 175 -15.75 -4.49 0.21
N THR A 176 -15.96 -4.98 1.43
CA THR A 176 -17.29 -4.98 2.05
C THR A 176 -17.13 -4.66 3.52
N PRO A 177 -17.92 -3.72 4.07
CA PRO A 177 -17.88 -3.40 5.49
C PRO A 177 -18.01 -4.66 6.37
N GLY A 178 -17.08 -4.83 7.29
CA GLY A 178 -16.94 -5.97 8.20
C GLY A 178 -16.36 -7.26 7.61
N LYS A 179 -15.98 -7.29 6.32
CA LYS A 179 -15.47 -8.51 5.64
C LYS A 179 -14.05 -8.38 5.08
N GLY A 180 -13.41 -7.23 5.27
CA GLY A 180 -12.09 -6.93 4.74
C GLY A 180 -12.08 -6.42 3.30
N THR A 181 -10.88 -6.34 2.74
CA THR A 181 -10.64 -5.88 1.37
C THR A 181 -9.79 -6.89 0.60
N CYS A 182 -10.06 -7.00 -0.69
CA CYS A 182 -9.26 -7.73 -1.66
C CYS A 182 -8.98 -6.79 -2.84
N ILE A 183 -7.71 -6.47 -3.06
CA ILE A 183 -7.24 -5.74 -4.23
C ILE A 183 -6.54 -6.76 -5.12
N GLU A 184 -6.89 -6.77 -6.40
CA GLU A 184 -6.41 -7.73 -7.39
C GLU A 184 -5.92 -6.99 -8.64
N LEU A 185 -4.76 -7.40 -9.13
CA LEU A 185 -4.11 -6.87 -10.32
C LEU A 185 -3.86 -8.03 -11.30
N VAL A 186 -4.55 -7.98 -12.45
CA VAL A 186 -4.44 -8.97 -13.52
C VAL A 186 -3.59 -8.39 -14.66
N VAL A 187 -2.47 -9.05 -14.96
CA VAL A 187 -1.50 -8.68 -16.01
C VAL A 187 -1.55 -9.69 -17.15
#